data_AF-A0A353ZWB5-F1
#
_entry.id   AF-A0A353ZWB5-F1
#
_cell.length_a   1.000
_cell.length_b   1.000
_cell.length_c   1.000
_cell.angle_alpha   90.00
_cell.angle_beta   90.00
_cell.angle_gamma   90.00
#
_symmetry.space_group_name_H-M   'P 1'
#
loop_
_entity.id
_entity.type
_entity.pdbx_description
1 polymer ?
#
loop_
_entity_poly.entity_id
_entity_poly.type
_entity_poly.pdbx_seq_one_letter_code
_entity_poly.pdbx_strand_id
1 'polypeptide(L)'
;MAFGTQGFTRDEIRELVHEYHLQPYGTKKTWLASQSVTEWSFRRWRKTLFEGDLDRNLIPREHGGMTRTNGEWSAFEKARAREIAEHQSEVEQLKDRIRELEGTNSALGKAIGLLHELSVPEPATATTKDPKGS
;
A
#
# COMPACT_ATOMS: atom_id res chain seq x y z
N MET A 1 -8.18 -14.02 17.65
CA MET A 1 -8.38 -12.87 18.56
C MET A 1 -7.74 -11.66 17.90
N ALA A 2 -8.54 -10.70 17.44
CA ALA A 2 -8.04 -9.50 16.79
C ALA A 2 -7.04 -8.79 17.72
N PHE A 3 -5.89 -8.39 17.18
CA PHE A 3 -4.86 -7.65 17.90
C PHE A 3 -5.52 -6.44 18.54
N GLY A 4 -5.51 -6.39 19.88
CA GLY A 4 -6.20 -5.38 20.65
C GLY A 4 -5.53 -4.02 20.47
N THR A 5 -5.88 -3.35 19.37
CA THR A 5 -5.67 -1.92 19.23
C THR A 5 -6.54 -1.13 20.19
N GLN A 6 -7.45 -1.76 20.95
CA GLN A 6 -8.30 -1.11 21.97
C GLN A 6 -8.98 0.18 21.47
N GLY A 7 -9.28 0.25 20.17
CA GLY A 7 -9.86 1.45 19.54
C GLY A 7 -8.84 2.48 19.03
N PHE A 8 -7.54 2.29 19.25
CA PHE A 8 -6.48 3.14 18.71
C PHE A 8 -6.10 2.77 17.28
N THR A 9 -5.83 3.76 16.46
CA THR A 9 -5.27 3.54 15.12
C THR A 9 -3.77 3.22 15.21
N ARG A 10 -3.20 2.67 14.13
CA ARG A 10 -1.76 2.35 14.09
C ARG A 10 -0.89 3.60 14.20
N ASP A 11 -1.36 4.70 13.63
CA ASP A 11 -0.67 5.99 13.67
C ASP A 11 -0.75 6.61 15.06
N GLU A 12 -1.90 6.50 15.74
CA GLU A 12 -2.02 6.91 17.15
C GLU A 12 -1.08 6.11 18.06
N ILE A 13 -0.98 4.79 17.86
CA ILE A 13 -0.05 3.95 18.63
C ILE A 13 1.41 4.38 18.40
N ARG A 14 1.78 4.74 17.16
CA ARG A 14 3.11 5.25 16.84
C ARG A 14 3.37 6.59 17.51
N GLU A 15 2.44 7.51 17.42
CA GLU A 15 2.55 8.84 18.00
C GLU A 15 2.68 8.77 19.52
N LEU A 16 1.87 7.95 20.18
CA LEU A 16 1.98 7.68 21.61
C LEU A 16 3.35 7.10 22.00
N VAL A 17 3.88 6.16 21.23
CA VAL A 17 5.22 5.60 21.51
C VAL A 17 6.31 6.65 21.27
N HIS A 18 6.18 7.46 20.22
CA HIS A 18 7.10 8.56 19.95
C HIS A 18 7.11 9.59 21.10
N GLU A 19 5.94 10.06 21.55
CA GLU A 19 5.79 10.98 22.68
C GLU A 19 6.38 10.42 23.99
N TYR A 20 6.20 9.12 24.24
CA TYR A 20 6.81 8.43 25.38
C TYR A 20 8.35 8.48 25.33
N HIS A 21 8.94 8.39 24.15
CA HIS A 21 10.39 8.45 23.98
C HIS A 21 10.94 9.87 24.11
N LEU A 22 10.13 10.90 23.82
CA LEU A 22 10.46 12.32 24.03
C LEU A 22 10.39 12.75 25.50
N GLN A 23 9.72 11.99 26.36
CA GLN A 23 9.60 12.33 27.77
C GLN A 23 10.97 12.42 28.47
N PRO A 24 11.18 13.45 29.30
CA PRO A 24 12.36 13.57 30.17
C PRO A 24 12.61 12.32 31.02
N TYR A 25 13.86 12.15 31.46
CA TYR A 25 14.21 11.05 32.35
C TYR A 25 13.39 11.11 33.65
N GLY A 26 12.79 9.99 34.03
CA GLY A 26 11.96 9.88 35.24
C GLY A 26 10.47 10.22 35.07
N THR A 27 10.05 10.91 34.00
CA THR A 27 8.63 11.30 33.81
C THR A 27 7.81 10.30 32.99
N LYS A 28 8.45 9.25 32.47
CA LYS A 28 7.82 8.25 31.59
C LYS A 28 6.67 7.49 32.24
N LYS A 29 6.80 7.12 33.51
CA LYS A 29 5.75 6.40 34.24
C LYS A 29 4.55 7.30 34.52
N THR A 30 4.78 8.54 34.91
CA THR A 30 3.71 9.52 35.18
C THR A 30 2.99 9.92 33.91
N TRP A 31 3.73 10.12 32.81
CA TRP A 31 3.14 10.38 31.49
C TRP A 31 2.31 9.19 31.00
N LEU A 32 2.79 7.95 31.19
CA LEU A 32 2.02 6.78 30.79
C LEU A 32 0.74 6.61 31.62
N ALA A 33 0.80 6.96 32.91
CA ALA A 33 -0.38 6.96 33.78
C ALA A 33 -1.41 8.05 33.43
N SER A 34 -1.01 9.13 32.73
CA SER A 34 -1.95 10.12 32.20
C SER A 34 -2.58 9.70 30.87
N GLN A 35 -2.08 8.65 30.23
CA GLN A 35 -2.68 8.13 29.00
C GLN A 35 -3.85 7.19 29.31
N SER A 36 -4.78 7.06 28.38
CA SER A 36 -5.91 6.12 28.44
C SER A 36 -5.50 4.66 28.16
N VAL A 37 -4.20 4.35 28.19
CA VAL A 37 -3.63 3.07 27.80
C VAL A 37 -3.02 2.37 29.00
N THR A 38 -3.32 1.08 29.17
CA THR A 38 -2.70 0.27 30.23
C THR A 38 -1.20 0.06 29.96
N GLU A 39 -0.37 0.10 31.00
CA GLU A 39 1.09 -0.11 30.89
C GLU A 39 1.45 -1.40 30.14
N TRP A 40 0.69 -2.48 30.36
CA TRP A 40 0.90 -3.75 29.67
C TRP A 40 0.59 -3.68 28.17
N SER A 41 -0.50 -3.03 27.78
CA SER A 41 -0.86 -2.80 26.38
C SER A 41 0.22 -1.98 25.69
N PHE A 42 0.66 -0.88 26.33
CA PHE A 42 1.70 -0.01 25.81
C PHE A 42 3.05 -0.73 25.66
N ARG A 43 3.44 -1.53 26.65
CA ARG A 43 4.67 -2.34 26.59
C ARG A 43 4.64 -3.33 25.43
N ARG A 44 3.46 -3.88 25.13
CA ARG A 44 3.23 -4.79 24.00
C ARG A 44 3.28 -4.06 22.66
N TRP A 45 2.62 -2.91 22.54
CA TRP A 45 2.68 -2.05 21.36
C TRP A 45 4.09 -1.62 21.02
N ARG A 46 4.87 -1.27 22.06
CA ARG A 46 6.29 -1.04 21.93
C ARG A 46 6.94 -2.27 21.28
N LYS A 47 6.85 -3.46 21.88
CA LYS A 47 7.45 -4.68 21.29
C LYS A 47 7.01 -4.95 19.83
N THR A 48 5.75 -4.72 19.48
CA THR A 48 5.24 -4.95 18.11
C THR A 48 5.67 -3.90 17.09
N LEU A 49 5.93 -2.65 17.51
CA LEU A 49 6.57 -1.63 16.66
C LEU A 49 8.03 -2.01 16.37
N PHE A 50 8.75 -2.46 17.41
CA PHE A 50 9.96 -3.31 17.43
C PHE A 50 10.25 -4.05 16.14
N GLU A 51 9.37 -5.01 15.90
CA GLU A 51 9.62 -6.14 15.04
C GLU A 51 9.06 -5.91 13.62
N GLY A 52 8.53 -4.70 13.35
CA GLY A 52 7.89 -4.36 12.07
C GLY A 52 6.50 -4.97 11.91
N ASP A 53 5.97 -5.54 12.99
CA ASP A 53 4.79 -6.39 13.00
C ASP A 53 3.49 -5.60 13.16
N LEU A 54 3.55 -4.35 13.63
CA LEU A 54 2.37 -3.49 13.76
C LEU A 54 1.69 -3.21 12.41
N ASP A 55 2.46 -3.14 11.31
CA ASP A 55 1.89 -2.95 9.97
C ASP A 55 1.42 -4.24 9.32
N ARG A 56 2.06 -5.36 9.67
CA ARG A 56 1.85 -6.66 9.04
C ARG A 56 0.84 -7.53 9.79
N ASN A 57 0.33 -7.10 10.95
CA ASN A 57 -0.50 -7.90 11.86
C ASN A 57 0.16 -9.27 12.20
N LEU A 58 1.49 -9.31 12.20
CA LEU A 58 2.23 -10.53 12.52
C LEU A 58 2.46 -10.61 14.03
N ILE A 59 2.51 -11.83 14.57
CA ILE A 59 2.87 -12.04 15.98
C ILE A 59 4.41 -12.07 16.06
N PRO A 60 5.02 -11.21 16.89
CA PRO A 60 6.44 -11.22 17.20
C PRO A 60 7.06 -12.62 17.28
N ARG A 61 7.98 -12.96 16.37
CA ARG A 61 8.88 -14.10 16.54
C ARG A 61 10.08 -13.61 17.33
N GLU A 62 10.25 -14.11 18.55
CA GLU A 62 11.34 -13.71 19.44
C GLU A 62 12.72 -13.95 18.79
N HIS A 63 13.24 -12.93 18.12
CA HIS A 63 14.63 -12.86 17.73
C HIS A 63 15.34 -12.00 18.79
N GLY A 64 16.19 -12.65 19.59
CA GLY A 64 16.93 -12.06 20.71
C GLY A 64 17.99 -11.03 20.29
N GLY A 65 17.57 -9.94 19.65
CA GLY A 65 18.41 -8.79 19.33
C GLY A 65 18.49 -7.80 20.49
N MET A 66 19.60 -7.05 20.53
CA MET A 66 19.84 -5.99 21.52
C MET A 66 18.75 -4.91 21.44
N THR A 67 18.25 -4.47 22.60
CA THR A 67 17.29 -3.36 22.67
C THR A 67 17.97 -2.08 22.16
N ARG A 68 17.49 -1.51 21.04
CA ARG A 68 18.00 -0.25 20.47
C ARG A 68 17.92 0.89 21.50
N THR A 69 18.66 1.99 21.33
CA THR A 69 18.61 3.19 22.19
C THR A 69 17.64 4.26 21.67
N ASN A 70 16.93 5.01 22.51
CA ASN A 70 15.83 5.94 22.11
C ASN A 70 16.11 6.83 20.87
N GLY A 71 17.34 7.32 20.66
CA GLY A 71 17.69 8.15 19.49
C GLY A 71 17.68 7.37 18.17
N GLU A 72 18.08 6.10 18.20
CA GLU A 72 18.02 5.18 17.06
C GLU A 72 16.57 4.84 16.68
N TRP A 73 15.61 5.07 17.59
CA TRP A 73 14.19 4.75 17.41
C TRP A 73 13.51 5.83 16.57
N SER A 74 13.69 7.10 16.94
CA SER A 74 13.20 8.24 16.15
C SER A 74 13.81 8.27 14.74
N ALA A 75 15.08 7.88 14.60
CA ALA A 75 15.75 7.80 13.31
C ALA A 75 15.17 6.69 12.42
N PHE A 76 14.94 5.50 12.97
CA PHE A 76 14.35 4.38 12.24
C PHE A 76 12.91 4.68 11.79
N GLU A 77 12.09 5.30 12.66
CA GLU A 77 10.73 5.70 12.31
C GLU A 77 10.69 6.75 11.19
N LYS A 78 11.55 7.78 11.27
CA LYS A 78 11.66 8.80 10.21
C LYS A 78 12.11 8.20 8.89
N ALA A 79 13.07 7.27 8.90
CA ALA A 79 13.53 6.60 7.69
C ALA A 79 12.40 5.77 7.04
N ARG A 80 11.63 5.05 7.86
CA ARG A 80 10.52 4.23 7.39
C ARG A 80 9.31 5.05 6.91
N ALA A 81 9.03 6.19 7.55
CA ALA A 81 8.00 7.12 7.08
C ALA A 81 8.35 7.69 5.70
N ARG A 82 9.64 7.98 5.45
CA ARG A 82 10.13 8.38 4.13
C ARG A 82 9.96 7.26 3.10
N GLU A 83 10.36 6.04 3.44
CA GLU A 83 10.20 4.87 2.57
C GLU A 83 8.73 4.66 2.17
N ILE A 84 7.78 4.79 3.12
CA ILE A 84 6.35 4.68 2.83
C ILE A 84 5.88 5.82 1.91
N ALA A 85 6.30 7.05 2.16
CA ALA A 85 5.92 8.20 1.34
C ALA A 85 6.48 8.09 -0.10
N GLU A 86 7.73 7.64 -0.23
CA GLU A 86 8.37 7.35 -1.52
C GLU A 86 7.60 6.24 -2.25
N HIS A 87 7.31 5.14 -1.58
CA HIS A 87 6.56 4.03 -2.18
C HIS A 87 5.13 4.41 -2.59
N GLN A 88 4.46 5.26 -1.80
CA GLN A 88 3.15 5.80 -2.19
C GLN A 88 3.25 6.66 -3.46
N SER A 89 4.30 7.47 -3.58
CA SER A 89 4.52 8.26 -4.80
C SER A 89 4.78 7.37 -6.03
N GLU A 90 5.53 6.27 -5.85
CA GLU A 90 5.77 5.28 -6.91
C GLU A 90 4.46 4.60 -7.33
N VAL A 91 3.63 4.20 -6.37
CA VAL A 91 2.34 3.58 -6.65
C VAL A 91 1.43 4.51 -7.45
N GLU A 92 1.37 5.80 -7.10
CA GLU A 92 0.57 6.77 -7.85
C GLU A 92 1.11 6.98 -9.28
N GLN A 93 2.43 7.10 -9.45
CA GLN A 93 3.04 7.19 -10.78
C GLN A 93 2.73 5.95 -11.64
N LEU A 94 2.79 4.75 -11.05
CA LEU A 94 2.48 3.52 -11.75
C LEU A 94 0.99 3.44 -12.15
N LYS A 95 0.07 3.89 -11.28
CA LYS A 95 -1.36 3.96 -11.61
C LYS A 95 -1.65 4.91 -12.76
N ASP A 96 -1.02 6.09 -12.75
CA ASP A 96 -1.17 7.06 -13.84
C ASP A 96 -0.66 6.49 -15.16
N ARG A 97 0.48 5.78 -15.13
CA ARG A 97 1.02 5.12 -16.33
C ARG A 97 0.11 4.01 -16.84
N ILE A 98 -0.50 3.22 -15.95
CA ILE A 98 -1.49 2.19 -16.34
C ILE A 98 -2.68 2.85 -17.03
N ARG A 99 -3.23 3.92 -16.47
CA ARG A 99 -4.37 4.64 -17.07
C ARG A 99 -4.04 5.18 -18.47
N GLU A 100 -2.84 5.70 -18.66
CA GLU A 100 -2.37 6.16 -19.98
C GLU A 100 -2.29 5.00 -20.99
N LEU A 101 -1.68 3.88 -20.60
CA LEU A 101 -1.56 2.70 -21.45
C LEU A 101 -2.93 2.09 -21.79
N GLU A 102 -3.85 2.01 -20.83
CA GLU A 102 -5.23 1.58 -21.07
C GLU A 102 -5.96 2.50 -22.05
N GLY A 103 -5.76 3.82 -21.94
CA GLY A 103 -6.31 4.80 -22.87
C GLY A 103 -5.78 4.61 -24.31
N THR A 104 -4.47 4.44 -24.46
CA THR A 104 -3.86 4.19 -25.79
C THR A 104 -4.32 2.87 -26.40
N ASN A 105 -4.37 1.79 -25.62
CA ASN A 105 -4.88 0.50 -26.08
C ASN A 105 -6.36 0.57 -26.49
N SER A 106 -7.18 1.32 -25.74
CA SER A 106 -8.59 1.54 -26.12
C SER A 106 -8.71 2.28 -27.45
N ALA A 107 -7.90 3.31 -27.68
CA ALA A 107 -7.89 4.06 -28.93
C ALA A 107 -7.42 3.19 -30.12
N LEU A 108 -6.35 2.41 -29.92
CA LEU A 108 -5.85 1.47 -30.92
C LEU A 108 -6.88 0.38 -31.25
N GLY A 109 -7.56 -0.17 -30.24
CA GLY A 109 -8.63 -1.15 -30.44
C GLY A 109 -9.79 -0.58 -31.26
N LYS A 110 -10.19 0.67 -31.01
CA LYS A 110 -11.22 1.35 -31.81
C LYS A 110 -10.77 1.58 -33.25
N ALA A 111 -9.53 2.02 -33.45
CA ALA A 111 -8.98 2.25 -34.80
C ALA A 111 -8.90 0.94 -35.61
N ILE A 112 -8.49 -0.16 -34.98
CA ILE A 112 -8.48 -1.49 -35.59
C ILE A 112 -9.90 -1.94 -35.94
N GLY A 113 -10.87 -1.71 -35.03
CA GLY A 113 -12.28 -2.01 -35.28
C GLY A 113 -12.83 -1.26 -36.50
N LEU A 114 -12.58 0.05 -36.59
CA LEU A 114 -12.97 0.87 -37.74
C LEU A 114 -12.28 0.42 -39.03
N LEU A 115 -10.99 0.07 -38.97
CA LEU A 115 -10.28 -0.45 -40.14
C LEU A 115 -10.87 -1.78 -40.62
N HIS A 116 -11.24 -2.66 -39.69
CA HIS A 116 -11.89 -3.92 -40.00
C HIS A 116 -13.26 -3.72 -40.65
N GLU A 117 -14.07 -2.77 -40.16
CA GLU A 117 -15.35 -2.39 -40.76
C GLU A 117 -15.18 -1.83 -42.18
N LEU A 118 -14.18 -0.97 -42.39
CA LEU A 118 -13.87 -0.40 -43.71
C LEU A 118 -13.25 -1.42 -44.68
N SER A 119 -12.61 -2.45 -44.15
CA SER A 119 -11.92 -3.48 -44.92
C SER A 119 -12.79 -4.71 -45.22
N VAL A 120 -14.07 -4.74 -44.81
CA VAL A 120 -15.00 -5.81 -45.19
C VAL A 120 -15.15 -5.79 -46.73
N PRO A 121 -14.71 -6.84 -47.45
CA PRO A 121 -14.98 -6.93 -48.87
C PRO A 121 -16.49 -7.10 -49.07
N GLU A 122 -17.10 -6.32 -49.95
CA GLU A 122 -18.46 -6.62 -50.42
C GLU A 122 -18.50 -8.08 -50.89
N PRO A 123 -19.51 -8.89 -50.50
CA PRO A 123 -19.63 -10.23 -51.04
C PRO A 123 -19.84 -10.09 -52.54
N ALA A 124 -18.85 -10.54 -53.32
CA ALA A 124 -18.95 -10.59 -54.76
C ALA A 124 -20.25 -11.30 -55.14
N THR A 125 -21.23 -10.52 -55.60
CA THR A 125 -22.48 -11.04 -56.13
C THR A 125 -22.13 -11.94 -57.31
N ALA A 126 -22.36 -13.24 -57.14
CA ALA A 126 -22.19 -14.24 -58.17
C ALA A 126 -23.00 -13.81 -59.41
N THR A 127 -22.30 -13.29 -60.41
CA THR A 127 -22.93 -12.84 -61.66
C THR A 127 -22.78 -13.97 -62.68
N THR A 128 -23.91 -14.66 -62.88
CA THR A 128 -24.41 -15.22 -64.15
C THR A 128 -23.43 -16.01 -65.02
N LYS A 129 -23.49 -17.35 -64.92
CA LYS A 129 -23.18 -18.21 -66.08
C LYS A 129 -24.42 -18.26 -66.97
N ASP A 130 -24.36 -17.54 -68.09
CA ASP A 130 -25.34 -17.57 -69.18
C ASP A 130 -25.31 -18.92 -69.95
N PRO A 131 -26.38 -19.24 -70.70
CA PRO A 131 -26.88 -20.60 -70.88
C PRO A 131 -26.25 -21.38 -72.04
N LYS A 132 -26.37 -22.71 -71.95
CA LYS A 132 -26.12 -23.68 -73.04
C LYS A 132 -26.94 -23.33 -74.30
N GLY A 133 -26.28 -23.28 -75.45
CA GLY A 133 -26.93 -23.32 -76.76
C GLY A 133 -25.95 -23.55 -77.92
N SER A 134 -26.24 -24.63 -78.68
CA SER A 134 -25.69 -25.10 -79.96
C SER A 134 -24.56 -26.13 -79.91
#